data_AF-A0A424JHT1-F1
#
_entry.id   AF-A0A424JHT1-F1
#
_cell.length_a   1.000
_cell.length_b   1.000
_cell.length_c   1.000
_cell.angle_alpha   90.00
_cell.angle_beta   90.00
_cell.angle_gamma   90.00
#
_symmetry.space_group_name_H-M   'P 1'
#
loop_
_entity.id
_entity.type
_entity.pdbx_description
1 polymer ?
#
loop_
_entity_poly.entity_id
_entity_poly.type
_entity_poly.pdbx_seq_one_letter_code
_entity_poly.pdbx_strand_id
1 'polypeptide(L)'
;MSQYDDRVERQKLLLEAEEWANGINSIHIHSLKSMWYDDRPQDTDTGNVTDTEFNDGRITREKGGKLLHTWLNEQVTGDDLISRYMTGGK
;
A
#
# COMPACT_ATOMS: atom_id res chain seq x y z
N MET A 1 -29.79 -1.07 21.11
CA MET A 1 -29.14 -0.71 19.84
C MET A 1 -29.58 0.70 19.51
N SER A 2 -28.62 1.62 19.52
CA SER A 2 -28.89 3.03 19.23
C SER A 2 -28.99 3.24 17.71
N GLN A 3 -29.62 4.34 17.31
CA GLN A 3 -29.82 4.71 15.92
C GLN A 3 -28.53 4.99 15.12
N TYR A 4 -27.34 4.86 15.73
CA TYR A 4 -26.04 5.15 15.09
C TYR A 4 -24.98 4.06 15.27
N ASP A 5 -25.31 2.90 15.84
CA ASP A 5 -24.33 1.85 16.17
C ASP A 5 -23.50 1.46 14.92
N ASP A 6 -24.14 1.26 13.76
CA ASP A 6 -23.46 0.88 12.52
C ASP A 6 -22.46 1.95 12.01
N ARG A 7 -22.77 3.24 12.21
CA ARG A 7 -21.88 4.33 11.78
C ARG A 7 -20.65 4.43 12.66
N VAL A 8 -20.82 4.20 13.96
CA VAL A 8 -19.73 4.19 14.93
C VAL A 8 -18.82 2.99 14.70
N GLU A 9 -19.38 1.80 14.50
CA GLU A 9 -18.61 0.59 14.22
C GLU A 9 -17.84 0.69 12.90
N ARG A 10 -18.47 1.24 11.84
CA ARG A 10 -17.77 1.50 10.58
C ARG A 10 -16.59 2.45 10.77
N GLN A 11 -16.77 3.55 11.51
CA GLN A 11 -15.69 4.51 11.73
C GLN A 11 -14.54 3.90 12.53
N LYS A 12 -14.86 3.05 13.52
CA LYS A 12 -13.86 2.31 14.28
C LYS A 12 -13.04 1.39 13.38
N LEU A 13 -13.70 0.58 12.56
CA LEU A 13 -13.02 -0.30 11.60
C LEU A 13 -12.17 0.48 10.59
N LEU A 14 -12.65 1.65 10.14
CA LEU A 14 -11.87 2.49 9.23
C LEU A 14 -10.57 2.95 9.87
N LEU A 15 -10.60 3.40 11.13
CA LEU A 15 -9.39 3.86 11.84
C LEU A 15 -8.39 2.71 12.03
N GLU A 16 -8.87 1.52 12.41
CA GLU A 16 -8.03 0.32 12.55
C GLU A 16 -7.41 -0.08 11.19
N ALA A 17 -8.19 0.00 10.11
CA ALA A 17 -7.72 -0.31 8.77
C ALA A 17 -6.73 0.75 8.23
N GLU A 18 -6.91 2.03 8.56
CA GLU A 18 -5.98 3.12 8.23
C GLU A 18 -4.65 3.00 8.99
N GLU A 19 -4.66 2.51 10.23
CA GLU A 19 -3.42 2.18 10.95
C GLU A 19 -2.72 0.99 10.29
N TRP A 20 -3.47 -0.08 10.00
CA TRP A 20 -2.96 -1.28 9.33
C TRP A 20 -2.41 -1.00 7.92
N ALA A 21 -3.01 -0.07 7.18
CA ALA A 21 -2.61 0.35 5.84
C ALA A 21 -1.13 0.74 5.74
N ASN A 22 -0.59 1.34 6.80
CA ASN A 22 0.82 1.77 6.85
C ASN A 22 1.81 0.60 7.05
N GLY A 23 1.31 -0.60 7.30
CA GLY A 23 2.13 -1.81 7.38
C GLY A 23 2.71 -2.21 6.02
N ILE A 24 3.86 -2.88 6.08
CA ILE A 24 4.54 -3.42 4.90
C ILE A 24 3.88 -4.74 4.51
N ASN A 25 3.37 -4.82 3.29
CA ASN A 25 2.86 -6.05 2.70
C ASN A 25 4.02 -6.87 2.09
N SER A 26 4.87 -6.22 1.30
CA SER A 26 6.01 -6.88 0.65
C SER A 26 7.18 -5.92 0.41
N ILE A 27 8.39 -6.46 0.36
CA ILE A 27 9.60 -5.74 -0.05
C ILE A 27 10.23 -6.52 -1.18
N HIS A 28 10.51 -5.84 -2.29
CA HIS A 28 11.12 -6.44 -3.47
C HIS A 28 12.36 -5.64 -3.88
N ILE A 29 13.51 -6.31 -3.90
CA ILE A 29 14.77 -5.72 -4.36
C ILE A 29 15.09 -6.29 -5.74
N HIS A 30 15.08 -5.46 -6.78
CA HIS A 30 15.23 -5.93 -8.16
C HIS A 30 15.89 -4.91 -9.10
N SER A 31 16.21 -5.36 -10.31
CA SER A 31 16.60 -4.54 -11.47
C SER A 31 15.70 -4.78 -12.68
N LEU A 32 14.51 -5.36 -12.47
CA LEU A 32 13.50 -5.59 -13.50
C LEU A 32 12.87 -4.29 -14.00
N LYS A 33 12.59 -4.22 -15.30
CA LYS A 33 11.87 -3.12 -15.98
C LYS A 33 10.41 -3.45 -16.31
N SER A 34 9.95 -4.63 -15.92
CA SER A 34 8.67 -5.22 -16.32
C SER A 34 7.67 -5.30 -15.17
N MET A 35 7.88 -4.53 -14.10
CA MET A 35 6.91 -4.46 -13.02
C MET A 35 5.63 -3.82 -13.56
N TRP A 36 4.49 -4.42 -13.24
CA TRP A 36 3.18 -4.03 -13.78
C TRP A 36 2.71 -2.65 -13.32
N TYR A 37 3.23 -2.17 -12.19
CA TYR A 37 2.98 -0.83 -11.63
C TYR A 37 3.97 0.24 -12.11
N ASP A 38 5.04 -0.14 -12.82
CA ASP A 38 6.21 0.73 -13.06
C ASP A 38 6.10 1.50 -14.38
N ASP A 39 5.99 2.82 -14.29
CA ASP A 39 6.05 3.77 -15.40
C ASP A 39 7.41 4.49 -15.49
N ARG A 40 8.42 4.04 -14.71
CA ARG A 40 9.77 4.61 -14.60
C ARG A 40 10.87 3.55 -14.71
N PRO A 41 10.94 2.79 -15.82
CA PRO A 41 11.91 1.70 -15.98
C PRO A 41 13.38 2.18 -15.92
N GLN A 42 13.66 3.45 -16.22
CA GLN A 42 15.01 4.04 -16.17
C GLN A 42 15.64 4.04 -14.78
N ASP A 43 14.85 3.96 -13.70
CA ASP A 43 15.37 3.97 -12.33
C ASP A 43 16.22 2.70 -12.05
N THR A 44 16.04 1.65 -12.87
CA THR A 44 16.78 0.37 -12.80
C THR A 44 17.96 0.27 -13.78
N ASP A 45 18.24 1.30 -14.59
CA ASP A 45 19.34 1.28 -15.57
C ASP A 45 20.73 1.16 -14.90
N THR A 46 20.83 1.67 -13.67
CA THR A 46 22.10 1.78 -12.93
C THR A 46 22.02 1.03 -11.60
N GLY A 47 21.72 -0.27 -11.64
CA GLY A 47 21.65 -1.14 -10.46
C GLY A 47 20.24 -1.33 -9.92
N ASN A 48 20.15 -2.00 -8.78
CA ASN A 48 18.89 -2.39 -8.17
C ASN A 48 18.17 -1.24 -7.47
N VAL A 49 16.86 -1.41 -7.33
CA VAL A 49 15.94 -0.58 -6.56
C VAL A 49 15.31 -1.43 -5.46
N THR A 50 14.78 -0.77 -4.44
CA THR A 50 13.97 -1.39 -3.39
C THR A 50 12.55 -0.86 -3.50
N ASP A 51 11.62 -1.71 -3.90
CA ASP A 51 10.20 -1.40 -3.95
C ASP A 51 9.52 -1.99 -2.71
N THR A 52 8.79 -1.16 -1.97
CA THR A 52 8.04 -1.55 -0.78
C THR A 52 6.56 -1.37 -1.08
N GLU A 53 5.79 -2.45 -1.02
CA GLU A 53 4.34 -2.44 -1.11
C GLU A 53 3.73 -2.37 0.28
N PHE A 54 2.79 -1.47 0.47
CA PHE A 54 2.04 -1.27 1.70
C PHE A 54 0.73 -2.05 1.65
N ASN A 55 0.14 -2.28 2.82
CA ASN A 55 -1.10 -3.03 2.96
C ASN A 55 -2.30 -2.41 2.23
N ASP A 56 -2.29 -1.09 2.04
CA ASP A 56 -3.28 -0.38 1.22
C ASP A 56 -3.07 -0.52 -0.29
N GLY A 57 -1.97 -1.13 -0.74
CA GLY A 57 -1.62 -1.29 -2.17
C GLY A 57 -0.74 -0.17 -2.72
N ARG A 58 -0.36 0.83 -1.92
CA ARG A 58 0.65 1.82 -2.31
C ARG A 58 2.01 1.17 -2.47
N ILE A 59 2.79 1.59 -3.46
CA ILE A 59 4.15 1.11 -3.67
C ILE A 59 5.12 2.28 -3.66
N THR A 60 6.20 2.18 -2.88
CA THR A 60 7.28 3.18 -2.86
C THR A 60 8.57 2.59 -3.37
N ARG A 61 9.27 3.31 -4.24
CA ARG A 61 10.60 2.94 -4.72
C ARG A 61 11.68 3.74 -4.04
N GLU A 62 12.66 3.06 -3.49
CA GLU A 62 13.86 3.63 -2.91
C GLU A 62 15.12 3.16 -3.63
N LYS A 63 16.13 4.04 -3.70
CA LYS A 63 17.46 3.68 -4.19
C LYS A 63 18.52 4.45 -3.43
N GLY A 64 19.50 3.73 -2.86
CA GLY A 64 20.56 4.34 -2.05
C GLY A 64 20.02 5.13 -0.85
N GLY A 65 18.94 4.66 -0.23
CA GLY A 65 18.30 5.31 0.93
C GLY A 65 17.49 6.57 0.61
N LYS A 66 17.19 6.83 -0.67
CA LYS A 66 16.33 7.94 -1.09
C LYS A 66 15.05 7.41 -1.72
N LEU A 67 13.91 7.96 -1.30
CA LEU A 67 12.62 7.76 -1.96
C LEU A 67 12.67 8.42 -3.35
N LEU A 68 12.50 7.60 -4.39
CA LEU A 68 12.46 8.05 -5.78
C LEU A 68 11.03 8.33 -6.24
N HIS A 69 10.09 7.44 -5.90
CA HIS A 69 8.71 7.55 -6.37
C HIS A 69 7.72 6.80 -5.47
N THR A 70 6.44 7.12 -5.64
CA THR A 70 5.32 6.48 -4.96
C THR A 70 4.17 6.29 -5.93
N TRP A 71 3.80 5.04 -6.22
CA TRP A 71 2.63 4.69 -7.02
C TRP A 71 1.42 4.51 -6.11
N LEU A 72 0.30 5.12 -6.52
CA LEU A 72 -0.99 5.07 -5.82
C LEU A 72 -2.08 4.36 -6.63
N ASN A 73 -1.73 3.79 -7.80
CA ASN A 73 -2.70 3.22 -8.75
C ASN A 73 -3.57 2.12 -8.12
N GLU A 74 -3.00 1.40 -7.16
CA GLU A 74 -3.60 0.22 -6.50
C GLU A 74 -3.98 0.53 -5.05
N GLN A 75 -3.81 1.78 -4.65
CA GLN A 75 -4.15 2.22 -3.32
C GLN A 75 -5.68 2.16 -3.13
N VAL A 76 -6.11 1.41 -2.13
CA VAL A 76 -7.51 1.37 -1.70
C VAL A 76 -7.71 2.22 -0.45
N THR A 77 -8.87 2.87 -0.34
CA THR A 77 -9.22 3.73 0.80
C THR A 77 -10.68 3.49 1.20
N GLY A 78 -11.10 4.00 2.36
CA GLY A 78 -12.51 3.92 2.79
C GLY A 78 -13.00 2.48 2.94
N ASP A 79 -14.16 2.18 2.37
CA ASP A 79 -14.80 0.87 2.54
C ASP A 79 -14.02 -0.27 1.86
N ASP A 80 -13.32 0.01 0.76
CA ASP A 80 -12.46 -0.98 0.10
C ASP A 80 -11.24 -1.33 0.98
N LEU A 81 -10.70 -0.35 1.70
CA LEU A 81 -9.64 -0.58 2.67
C LEU A 81 -10.14 -1.42 3.85
N ILE A 82 -11.34 -1.14 4.37
CA ILE A 82 -11.99 -1.96 5.40
C ILE A 82 -12.17 -3.40 4.90
N SER A 83 -12.65 -3.58 3.67
CA SER A 83 -12.83 -4.90 3.07
C SER A 83 -11.51 -5.67 2.94
N ARG A 84 -10.44 -4.99 2.48
CA ARG A 84 -9.10 -5.55 2.35
C ARG A 84 -8.51 -5.92 3.72
N TYR A 85 -8.69 -5.07 4.74
CA TYR A 85 -8.28 -5.34 6.11
C TYR A 85 -8.99 -6.58 6.68
N MET A 86 -10.30 -6.70 6.49
CA MET A 86 -11.10 -7.81 7.02
C MET A 86 -10.82 -9.15 6.32
N THR A 87 -10.35 -9.13 5.07
CA THR A 87 -10.06 -10.32 4.28
C THR A 87 -8.59 -10.76 4.35
N GLY A 88 -7.65 -9.81 4.40
CA GLY A 88 -6.21 -10.05 4.42
C GLY A 88 -5.52 -9.89 5.79
N GLY A 89 -6.21 -9.35 6.80
CA GLY A 89 -5.66 -9.09 8.15
C GLY A 89 -5.80 -10.25 9.16
N LYS A 90 -6.16 -11.46 8.71
CA LYS A 90 -6.27 -12.68 9.55
C LYS A 90 -5.09 -13.61 9.40
#